data_AF-A0A920DTN4-F1
#
_entry.id   AF-A0A920DTN4-F1
#
_cell.length_a   1.000
_cell.length_b   1.000
_cell.length_c   1.000
_cell.angle_alpha   90.00
_cell.angle_beta   90.00
_cell.angle_gamma   90.00
#
_symmetry.space_group_name_H-M   'P 1'
#
loop_
_entity.id
_entity.type
_entity.pdbx_description
1 polymer ?
#
loop_
_entity_poly.entity_id
_entity_poly.type
_entity_poly.pdbx_seq_one_letter_code
_entity_poly.pdbx_strand_id
1 'polypeptide(L)'
;MIFALKVLLAALVIAFASWLSGKKPELSGFIIALPIASIIAIAFSFLEHKNTENTVIFAKSILIGVPVSYLFFLPFFFAKNLNMNFWLIYLIGLTLLVIGYFVHKYIMSLI
;
A
#
# COMPACT_ATOMS: atom_id res chain seq x y z
N MET A 1 -11.60 20.93 6.66
CA MET A 1 -12.43 20.49 5.52
C MET A 1 -11.70 19.51 4.60
N ILE A 2 -10.44 19.78 4.21
CA ILE A 2 -9.66 18.90 3.32
C ILE A 2 -9.40 17.50 3.93
N PHE A 3 -9.16 17.40 5.25
CA PHE A 3 -8.94 16.11 5.93
C PHE A 3 -10.10 15.11 5.76
N ALA A 4 -11.35 15.54 5.98
CA ALA A 4 -12.52 14.67 5.84
C ALA A 4 -12.71 14.18 4.40
N LEU A 5 -12.38 15.02 3.41
CA LEU A 5 -12.39 14.64 2.00
C LEU A 5 -11.35 13.55 1.69
N LYS A 6 -10.13 13.65 2.22
CA LYS A 6 -9.09 12.61 2.07
C LYS A 6 -9.58 11.27 2.62
N VAL A 7 -10.18 11.28 3.81
CA VAL A 7 -10.71 10.09 4.47
C VAL A 7 -11.85 9.49 3.64
N LEU A 8 -12.79 10.30 3.18
CA LEU A 8 -13.92 9.84 2.38
C LEU A 8 -13.45 9.19 1.07
N LEU A 9 -12.52 9.83 0.35
CA LEU A 9 -11.97 9.28 -0.90
C LEU A 9 -11.26 7.94 -0.66
N ALA A 10 -10.42 7.84 0.37
CA ALA A 10 -9.74 6.59 0.71
C ALA A 10 -10.75 5.48 1.07
N ALA A 11 -11.75 5.80 1.90
CA ALA A 11 -12.78 4.86 2.30
C ALA A 11 -13.61 4.37 1.11
N LEU A 12 -13.96 5.25 0.17
CA LEU A 12 -14.69 4.89 -1.04
C LEU A 12 -13.89 3.92 -1.93
N VAL A 13 -12.59 4.16 -2.12
CA VAL A 13 -11.72 3.26 -2.90
C VAL A 13 -11.67 1.87 -2.27
N ILE A 14 -11.47 1.79 -0.95
CA ILE A 14 -11.42 0.52 -0.21
C ILE A 14 -12.76 -0.20 -0.28
N ALA A 15 -13.87 0.49 0.00
CA ALA A 15 -15.20 -0.08 -0.02
C ALA A 15 -15.57 -0.61 -1.42
N PHE A 16 -15.27 0.17 -2.47
CA PHE A 16 -15.51 -0.22 -3.85
C PHE A 16 -14.71 -1.46 -4.25
N ALA A 17 -13.40 -1.45 -3.98
CA ALA A 17 -12.54 -2.58 -4.31
C ALA A 17 -12.92 -3.85 -3.52
N SER A 18 -13.24 -3.73 -2.23
CA SER A 18 -13.68 -4.84 -1.39
C SER A 18 -15.01 -5.43 -1.86
N TRP A 19 -15.95 -4.61 -2.31
CA TRP A 19 -17.18 -5.10 -2.92
C TRP A 19 -16.92 -5.77 -4.28
N LEU A 20 -16.04 -5.19 -5.09
CA LEU A 20 -15.69 -5.71 -6.41
C LEU A 20 -14.94 -7.04 -6.32
N SER A 21 -14.20 -7.31 -5.24
CA SER A 21 -13.43 -8.55 -5.08
C SER A 21 -14.32 -9.78 -5.09
N GLY A 22 -15.57 -9.69 -4.60
CA GLY A 22 -16.55 -10.78 -4.66
C GLY A 22 -17.10 -11.06 -6.06
N LYS A 23 -16.92 -10.13 -7.02
CA LYS A 23 -17.45 -10.24 -8.39
C LYS A 23 -16.35 -10.41 -9.44
N LYS A 24 -15.28 -9.62 -9.34
CA LYS A 24 -14.12 -9.58 -10.24
C LYS A 24 -12.83 -9.45 -9.41
N PRO A 25 -12.35 -10.55 -8.79
CA PRO A 25 -11.17 -10.53 -7.92
C PRO A 25 -9.92 -9.93 -8.58
N GLU A 26 -9.65 -10.27 -9.83
CA GLU A 26 -8.47 -9.78 -10.57
C GLU A 26 -8.51 -8.27 -10.77
N LEU A 27 -9.67 -7.72 -11.17
CA LEU A 27 -9.85 -6.28 -11.35
C LEU A 27 -9.79 -5.53 -10.01
N SER A 28 -10.37 -6.10 -8.95
CA SER A 28 -10.27 -5.54 -7.60
C SER A 28 -8.81 -5.50 -7.11
N GLY A 29 -8.07 -6.59 -7.30
CA GLY A 29 -6.64 -6.66 -6.98
C GLY A 29 -5.83 -5.61 -7.76
N PHE A 30 -6.10 -5.45 -9.05
CA PHE A 30 -5.47 -4.41 -9.86
C PHE A 30 -5.77 -2.99 -9.35
N ILE A 31 -7.02 -2.68 -9.00
CA ILE A 31 -7.41 -1.38 -8.45
C ILE A 31 -6.70 -1.10 -7.11
N ILE A 32 -6.59 -2.09 -6.23
CA ILE A 32 -5.86 -1.95 -4.97
C ILE A 32 -4.36 -1.80 -5.19
N ALA A 33 -3.79 -2.47 -6.20
CA ALA A 33 -2.38 -2.38 -6.53
C ALA A 33 -1.99 -1.03 -7.13
N LEU A 34 -2.94 -0.30 -7.74
CA LEU A 34 -2.69 1.07 -8.17
C LEU A 34 -2.37 1.96 -6.96
N PRO A 35 -1.40 2.88 -7.07
CA PRO A 35 -0.99 3.75 -5.97
C PRO A 35 -1.98 4.91 -5.75
N ILE A 36 -3.30 4.64 -5.76
CA ILE A 36 -4.37 5.66 -5.68
C ILE A 36 -4.24 6.49 -4.41
N ALA A 37 -4.01 5.84 -3.26
CA ALA A 37 -3.79 6.53 -2.00
C ALA A 37 -2.56 7.45 -2.06
N SER A 38 -1.47 6.99 -2.68
CA SER A 38 -0.25 7.78 -2.87
C SER A 38 -0.46 8.97 -3.80
N ILE A 39 -1.17 8.79 -4.93
CA ILE A 39 -1.51 9.86 -5.87
C ILE A 39 -2.29 10.96 -5.13
N ILE A 40 -3.32 10.58 -4.38
CA ILE A 40 -4.15 11.51 -3.60
C ILE A 40 -3.31 12.19 -2.51
N ALA A 41 -2.50 11.44 -1.77
CA ALA A 41 -1.68 11.97 -0.68
C ALA A 41 -0.62 12.97 -1.17
N ILE A 42 0.09 12.66 -2.27
CA ILE A 42 1.09 13.54 -2.88
C ILE A 42 0.43 14.84 -3.36
N ALA A 43 -0.72 14.74 -4.06
CA ALA A 43 -1.43 15.91 -4.55
C ALA A 43 -1.85 16.84 -3.41
N PHE A 44 -2.46 16.29 -2.36
CA PHE A 44 -2.84 17.09 -1.20
C PHE A 44 -1.66 17.63 -0.40
N SER A 45 -0.58 16.86 -0.25
CA SER A 45 0.64 17.32 0.41
C SER A 45 1.20 18.57 -0.28
N PHE A 46 1.26 18.57 -1.61
CA PHE A 46 1.70 19.72 -2.37
C PHE A 46 0.74 20.91 -2.25
N LEU A 47 -0.57 20.68 -2.36
CA LEU A 47 -1.57 21.74 -2.28
C LEU A 47 -1.61 22.43 -0.90
N GLU A 48 -1.39 21.68 0.18
CA GLU A 48 -1.43 22.20 1.55
C GLU A 48 -0.12 22.91 1.94
N HIS A 49 1.03 22.32 1.60
CA HIS A 49 2.32 22.81 2.09
C HIS A 49 3.10 23.62 1.06
N LYS A 50 2.71 23.57 -0.22
CA LYS A 50 3.39 24.24 -1.36
C LYS A 50 4.92 24.00 -1.40
N ASN A 51 5.37 22.90 -0.82
CA ASN A 51 6.78 22.54 -0.72
C ASN A 51 7.07 21.38 -1.67
N THR A 52 7.72 21.70 -2.79
CA THR A 52 8.09 20.72 -3.81
C THR A 52 9.13 19.72 -3.31
N GLU A 53 10.11 20.16 -2.52
CA GLU A 53 11.18 19.31 -2.01
C GLU A 53 10.63 18.19 -1.12
N ASN A 54 9.81 18.53 -0.12
CA ASN A 54 9.15 17.55 0.75
C ASN A 54 8.23 16.61 -0.04
N THR A 55 7.55 17.12 -1.06
CA THR A 55 6.68 16.30 -1.92
C THR A 55 7.50 15.30 -2.74
N VAL A 56 8.67 15.70 -3.24
CA VAL A 56 9.59 14.82 -3.99
C VAL A 56 10.19 13.77 -3.06
N ILE A 57 10.63 14.14 -1.86
CA ILE A 57 11.12 13.18 -0.86
C ILE A 57 10.04 12.16 -0.50
N PHE A 58 8.80 12.63 -0.29
CA PHE A 58 7.66 11.76 -0.01
C PHE A 58 7.39 10.77 -1.16
N ALA A 59 7.39 11.24 -2.41
CA ALA A 59 7.22 10.39 -3.58
C ALA A 59 8.35 9.35 -3.74
N LYS A 60 9.62 9.74 -3.49
CA LYS A 60 10.77 8.82 -3.49
C LYS A 60 10.64 7.74 -2.41
N SER A 61 10.21 8.12 -1.20
CA SER A 61 9.99 7.15 -0.13
C SER A 61 8.87 6.17 -0.48
N ILE A 62 7.78 6.62 -1.11
CA ILE A 62 6.72 5.73 -1.61
C ILE A 62 7.28 4.76 -2.65
N LEU A 63 8.09 5.25 -3.61
CA LEU A 63 8.69 4.41 -4.65
C LEU A 63 9.53 3.27 -4.07
N ILE A 64 10.29 3.52 -3.00
CA ILE A 64 11.10 2.49 -2.32
C ILE A 64 10.22 1.60 -1.43
N GLY A 65 9.17 2.16 -0.81
CA GLY A 65 8.21 1.43 0.01
C GLY A 65 7.35 0.43 -0.77
N VAL A 66 7.02 0.69 -2.04
CA VAL A 66 6.18 -0.19 -2.86
C VAL A 66 6.80 -1.59 -3.05
N PRO A 67 8.05 -1.75 -3.51
CA PRO A 67 8.71 -3.06 -3.56
C PRO A 67 8.73 -3.78 -2.21
N VAL A 68 8.95 -3.05 -1.13
CA VAL A 68 8.95 -3.61 0.23
C VAL A 68 7.56 -4.14 0.60
N SER A 69 6.49 -3.48 0.16
CA SER A 69 5.12 -3.92 0.40
C SER A 69 4.78 -5.25 -0.29
N TYR A 70 5.52 -5.64 -1.33
CA TYR A 70 5.36 -6.94 -1.99
C TYR A 70 5.64 -8.14 -1.08
N LEU A 71 6.42 -7.94 -0.01
CA LEU A 71 6.66 -8.96 1.01
C LEU A 71 5.37 -9.45 1.68
N PHE A 72 4.35 -8.58 1.80
CA PHE A 72 3.04 -8.97 2.32
C PHE A 72 2.36 -10.04 1.46
N PHE A 73 2.48 -9.91 0.15
CA PHE A 73 1.78 -10.77 -0.82
C PHE A 73 2.50 -12.10 -1.04
N LEU A 74 3.78 -12.19 -0.69
CA LEU A 74 4.62 -13.37 -0.93
C LEU A 74 4.01 -14.69 -0.41
N PRO A 75 3.45 -14.78 0.81
CA PRO A 75 2.87 -16.02 1.32
C PRO A 75 1.63 -16.49 0.54
N PHE A 76 0.89 -15.57 -0.11
CA PHE A 76 -0.32 -15.89 -0.86
C PHE A 76 -0.02 -16.73 -2.12
N PHE A 77 1.20 -16.66 -2.66
CA PHE A 77 1.63 -17.53 -3.77
C PHE A 77 1.76 -19.01 -3.37
N PHE A 78 2.01 -19.27 -2.08
CA PHE A 78 2.23 -20.63 -1.56
C PHE A 78 1.04 -21.19 -0.78
N ALA A 79 -0.06 -20.43 -0.70
CA ALA A 79 -1.26 -20.77 0.06
C ALA A 79 -1.75 -22.20 -0.21
N LYS A 80 -1.86 -22.57 -1.49
CA LYS A 80 -2.34 -23.88 -1.93
C LYS A 80 -1.33 -25.00 -1.69
N ASN A 81 -0.03 -24.71 -1.86
CA ASN A 81 1.03 -25.72 -1.76
C ASN A 81 1.28 -26.16 -0.32
N LEU A 82 1.08 -25.25 0.64
CA LEU A 82 1.36 -25.47 2.06
C LEU A 82 0.10 -25.76 2.88
N ASN A 83 -1.07 -25.89 2.25
CA ASN A 83 -2.37 -26.08 2.92
C ASN A 83 -2.63 -25.09 4.08
N MET A 84 -2.14 -23.85 3.94
CA MET A 84 -2.26 -22.85 5.00
C MET A 84 -3.66 -22.24 5.00
N ASN A 85 -4.23 -22.04 6.19
CA ASN A 85 -5.47 -21.27 6.32
C ASN A 85 -5.22 -19.77 6.05
N PHE A 86 -6.29 -19.03 5.74
CA PHE A 86 -6.22 -17.60 5.42
C PHE A 86 -5.53 -16.77 6.51
N TRP A 87 -5.89 -16.98 7.78
CA TRP A 87 -5.37 -16.20 8.90
C TRP A 87 -3.87 -16.38 9.09
N LEU A 88 -3.36 -17.59 8.91
CA LEU A 88 -1.94 -17.89 8.98
C LEU A 88 -1.17 -17.18 7.86
N ILE A 89 -1.65 -17.27 6.62
CA ILE A 89 -1.04 -16.58 5.46
C ILE A 89 -1.00 -15.07 5.70
N TYR A 90 -2.12 -14.51 6.19
CA TYR A 90 -2.26 -13.09 6.48
C TYR A 90 -1.28 -12.62 7.57
N LEU A 91 -1.14 -13.38 8.67
CA LEU A 91 -0.21 -13.07 9.76
C LEU A 91 1.26 -13.18 9.32
N ILE A 92 1.60 -14.18 8.49
CA ILE A 92 2.95 -14.29 7.92
C ILE A 92 3.22 -13.06 7.04
N GLY A 93 2.27 -12.65 6.20
CA GLY A 93 2.40 -11.44 5.38
C GLY A 93 2.64 -10.18 6.22
N LEU A 94 1.88 -9.99 7.30
CA LEU A 94 2.09 -8.87 8.23
C LEU A 94 3.47 -8.93 8.90
N THR A 95 3.93 -10.11 9.30
CA THR A 95 5.26 -10.30 9.90
C THR A 95 6.37 -9.94 8.91
N LEU A 96 6.22 -10.35 7.65
CA LEU A 96 7.15 -10.01 6.58
C LEU A 96 7.17 -8.50 6.28
N LEU A 97 6.04 -7.80 6.39
CA LEU A 97 6.01 -6.33 6.29
C LEU A 97 6.80 -5.64 7.41
N VAL A 98 6.69 -6.13 8.64
CA VAL A 98 7.46 -5.59 9.77
C VAL A 98 8.96 -5.76 9.51
N ILE A 99 9.38 -6.92 9.01
CA ILE A 99 10.78 -7.16 8.59
C ILE A 99 11.16 -6.23 7.43
N GLY A 100 10.26 -6.08 6.45
CA GLY A 100 10.43 -5.19 5.31
C GLY A 100 10.65 -3.73 5.70
N TYR A 101 9.97 -3.24 6.74
CA TYR A 101 10.18 -1.89 7.26
C TYR A 101 11.64 -1.65 7.68
N PHE A 102 12.29 -2.63 8.33
CA PHE A 102 13.70 -2.50 8.71
C PHE A 102 14.62 -2.44 7.47
N VAL A 103 14.30 -3.21 6.42
CA VAL A 103 15.00 -3.14 5.13
C VAL A 103 14.83 -1.76 4.49
N HIS A 104 13.60 -1.25 4.42
CA HIS A 104 13.31 0.09 3.91
C HIS A 104 14.10 1.16 4.67
N LYS A 105 14.08 1.11 6.01
CA LYS A 105 14.80 2.05 6.87
C LYS A 105 16.30 2.02 6.60
N TYR A 106 16.89 0.83 6.43
CA TYR A 106 18.29 0.68 6.10
C TYR A 106 18.62 1.28 4.72
N ILE A 107 17.81 0.99 3.68
CA ILE A 107 18.02 1.54 2.33
C ILE A 107 17.93 3.07 2.34
N MET A 108 16.92 3.63 3.01
CA MET A 108 16.75 5.09 3.12
C MET A 108 17.89 5.77 3.88
N SER A 109 18.65 5.05 4.71
CA SER A 109 19.83 5.61 5.39
C SER A 109 21.07 5.71 4.49
N LEU A 110 21.05 5.02 3.34
CA LEU A 110 22.16 4.98 2.38
C LEU A 110 21.98 5.96 1.21
N ILE A 111 20.80 6.61 1.10
CA ILE A 111 20.41 7.54 0.04
C ILE A 111 20.23 8.93 0.66
#